data_AF-A8WYB0-F1
#
_entry.id   AF-A8WYB0-F1
#
_cell.length_a   1.000
_cell.length_b   1.000
_cell.length_c   1.000
_cell.angle_alpha   90.00
_cell.angle_beta   90.00
_cell.angle_gamma   90.00
#
_symmetry.space_group_name_H-M   'P 1'
#
loop_
_entity.id
_entity.type
_entity.pdbx_description
1 polymer ?
#
loop_
_entity_poly.entity_id
_entity_poly.type
_entity_poly.pdbx_seq_one_letter_code
_entity_poly.pdbx_strand_id
1 'polypeptide(L)'
;MCSPSTSDVRFITFVNTTYIQAENLETVFDILLKIEVGVLVFSWIEFLYLFYLFVIIRAMHFNLTFLFMNYGGQYFFSMLSRCLIVWQQLGMDPDDNLHQVIIIANYLRTIGLFIAMYILPIFMIERCLATFLVKNYEKSRNIWASLLILSIFHPLVFTSAIAYIHCWLPVVFHVISFFIVNVIGYIGIHYCSSYNTKKHQKFYSSKFSKKFKSRYSFSTSDAVLSFSWIISKSI
;
A
#
# COMPACT_ATOMS: atom_id res chain seq x y z
N MET A 1 13.85 17.67 13.77
CA MET A 1 15.30 17.49 13.54
C MET A 1 15.69 16.19 14.24
N CYS A 2 16.46 15.30 13.59
CA CYS A 2 16.98 14.10 14.27
C CYS A 2 18.02 14.59 15.31
N SER A 3 17.92 14.12 16.56
CA SER A 3 18.80 14.52 17.65
C SER A 3 20.20 13.95 17.43
N PRO A 4 21.28 14.70 17.65
CA PRO A 4 22.65 14.23 17.44
C PRO A 4 23.11 13.11 18.40
N SER A 5 22.25 12.62 19.29
CA SER A 5 22.60 11.66 20.35
C SER A 5 22.01 10.25 20.19
N THR A 6 21.25 9.99 19.12
CA THR A 6 20.73 8.64 18.82
C THR A 6 21.04 8.34 17.37
N SER A 7 21.66 7.19 17.10
CA SER A 7 21.99 6.66 15.76
C SER A 7 21.02 7.14 14.68
N ASP A 8 21.54 7.70 13.58
CA ASP A 8 20.85 8.40 12.48
C ASP A 8 19.81 7.54 11.71
N VAL A 9 18.83 6.98 12.42
CA VAL A 9 17.78 6.12 11.88
C VAL A 9 16.43 6.47 12.49
N ARG A 10 15.41 6.57 11.64
CA ARG A 10 14.02 6.87 11.99
C ARG A 10 13.14 5.72 11.50
N PHE A 11 12.33 5.18 12.41
CA PHE A 11 11.30 4.21 12.07
C PHE A 11 9.91 4.78 12.38
N ILE A 12 8.92 4.41 11.55
CA ILE A 12 7.54 4.89 11.74
C ILE A 12 6.89 4.28 12.98
N THR A 13 7.21 3.01 13.27
CA THR A 13 6.52 2.19 14.29
C THR A 13 7.33 1.99 15.56
N PHE A 14 8.46 2.68 15.71
CA PHE A 14 9.29 2.57 16.92
C PHE A 14 8.66 3.41 18.03
N VAL A 15 8.22 2.74 19.09
CA VAL A 15 7.65 3.38 20.27
C VAL A 15 8.65 3.27 21.39
N ASN A 16 9.02 4.42 21.96
CA ASN A 16 9.89 4.47 23.13
C ASN A 16 9.06 4.22 24.40
N THR A 17 9.06 2.98 24.89
CA THR A 17 8.33 2.57 26.10
C THR A 17 8.82 3.31 27.35
N THR A 18 10.12 3.66 27.43
CA THR A 18 10.66 4.42 28.56
C THR A 18 10.09 5.85 28.64
N TYR A 19 9.80 6.48 27.50
CA TYR A 19 9.15 7.79 27.45
C TYR A 19 7.69 7.71 27.91
N ILE A 20 6.98 6.65 27.52
CA ILE A 20 5.59 6.41 27.93
C ILE A 20 5.48 6.24 29.45
N GLN A 21 6.43 5.50 30.04
CA GLN A 21 6.54 5.33 31.49
C GLN A 21 6.85 6.66 32.18
N ALA A 22 7.79 7.46 31.64
CA ALA A 22 8.16 8.75 32.20
C ALA A 22 7.02 9.77 32.22
N GLU A 23 6.13 9.74 31.22
CA GLU A 23 4.99 10.65 31.09
C GLU A 23 3.69 10.10 31.71
N ASN A 24 3.71 8.95 32.39
CA ASN A 24 2.53 8.26 32.94
C ASN A 24 1.41 7.99 31.91
N LEU A 25 1.78 7.65 30.67
CA LEU A 25 0.84 7.41 29.57
C LEU A 25 0.52 5.92 29.34
N GLU A 26 0.93 5.04 30.25
CA GLU A 26 0.83 3.58 30.12
C GLU A 26 -0.60 3.09 29.82
N THR A 27 -1.59 3.59 30.56
CA THR A 27 -2.99 3.20 30.36
C THR A 27 -3.50 3.59 28.98
N VAL A 28 -3.10 4.77 28.48
CA VAL A 28 -3.49 5.23 27.14
C VAL A 28 -2.82 4.38 26.07
N PHE A 29 -1.53 4.09 26.25
CA PHE A 29 -0.77 3.24 25.34
C PHE A 29 -1.37 1.83 25.24
N ASP A 30 -1.70 1.21 26.37
CA ASP A 30 -2.31 -0.14 26.42
C ASP A 30 -3.66 -0.19 25.70
N ILE A 31 -4.49 0.84 25.86
CA ILE A 31 -5.79 0.92 25.16
C ILE A 31 -5.55 1.04 23.64
N LEU A 32 -4.65 1.92 23.22
CA LEU A 32 -4.33 2.11 21.80
C LEU A 32 -3.73 0.84 21.19
N LEU A 33 -2.85 0.15 21.90
CA LEU A 33 -2.24 -1.10 21.45
C LEU A 33 -3.29 -2.21 21.26
N LYS A 34 -4.27 -2.33 22.18
CA LYS A 34 -5.38 -3.29 22.05
C LYS A 34 -6.28 -2.97 20.86
N ILE A 35 -6.60 -1.70 20.65
CA ILE A 35 -7.37 -1.25 19.47
C ILE A 35 -6.60 -1.61 18.20
N GLU A 36 -5.29 -1.35 18.17
CA GLU A 36 -4.46 -1.64 17.02
C GLU A 36 -4.39 -3.14 16.72
N VAL A 37 -4.26 -4.01 17.73
CA VAL A 37 -4.32 -5.47 17.55
C VAL A 37 -5.65 -5.87 16.90
N GLY A 38 -6.76 -5.29 17.34
CA GLY A 38 -8.08 -5.52 16.74
C GLY A 38 -8.13 -5.12 15.26
N VAL A 39 -7.59 -3.94 14.92
CA VAL A 39 -7.49 -3.46 13.53
C VAL A 39 -6.58 -4.36 12.71
N LEU A 40 -5.46 -4.82 13.27
CA LEU A 40 -4.51 -5.71 12.59
C LEU A 40 -5.14 -7.04 12.22
N VAL A 41 -5.91 -7.65 13.14
CA VAL A 41 -6.67 -8.89 12.85
C VAL A 41 -7.68 -8.66 11.73
N PHE A 42 -8.39 -7.52 11.74
CA PHE A 42 -9.31 -7.17 10.67
C PHE A 42 -8.59 -7.03 9.31
N SER A 43 -7.43 -6.36 9.28
CA SER A 43 -6.61 -6.23 8.07
C SER A 43 -6.16 -7.57 7.51
N TRP A 44 -5.84 -8.54 8.37
CA TRP A 44 -5.51 -9.91 7.96
C TRP A 44 -6.69 -10.62 7.27
N ILE A 45 -7.89 -10.50 7.83
CA ILE A 45 -9.11 -11.08 7.24
C ILE A 45 -9.40 -10.43 5.89
N GLU A 46 -9.30 -9.11 5.81
CA GLU A 46 -9.52 -8.35 4.58
C GLU A 46 -8.51 -8.74 3.50
N PHE A 47 -7.23 -8.88 3.86
CA PHE A 47 -6.20 -9.35 2.95
C PHE A 47 -6.51 -10.74 2.37
N LEU A 48 -6.92 -11.69 3.21
CA LEU A 48 -7.30 -13.04 2.77
C LEU A 48 -8.53 -13.00 1.85
N TYR A 49 -9.51 -12.14 2.15
CA TYR A 49 -10.69 -11.96 1.32
C TYR A 49 -10.33 -11.38 -0.06
N LEU A 50 -9.50 -10.34 -0.11
CA LEU A 50 -9.01 -9.75 -1.36
C LEU A 50 -8.19 -10.76 -2.17
N PHE A 51 -7.31 -11.51 -1.52
CA PHE A 51 -6.55 -12.60 -2.14
C PHE A 51 -7.48 -13.63 -2.79
N TYR A 52 -8.54 -14.04 -2.08
CA TYR A 52 -9.56 -14.95 -2.61
C TYR A 52 -10.28 -14.38 -3.83
N LEU A 53 -10.75 -13.12 -3.77
CA LEU A 53 -11.43 -12.45 -4.88
C LEU A 53 -10.55 -12.36 -6.14
N PHE A 54 -9.25 -12.08 -5.98
CA PHE A 54 -8.37 -11.83 -7.10
C PHE A 54 -7.78 -13.11 -7.71
N VAL A 55 -7.41 -14.09 -6.90
CA VAL A 55 -6.80 -15.33 -7.39
C VAL A 55 -7.87 -16.31 -7.87
N ILE A 56 -8.93 -16.52 -7.07
CA ILE A 56 -9.93 -17.56 -7.33
C ILE A 56 -11.03 -17.03 -8.25
N ILE A 57 -11.67 -15.93 -7.87
CA ILE A 57 -12.79 -15.36 -8.64
C ILE A 57 -12.30 -14.63 -9.90
N ARG A 58 -11.02 -14.21 -9.93
CA ARG A 58 -10.42 -13.44 -11.02
C ARG A 58 -11.25 -12.20 -11.36
N ALA A 59 -11.58 -11.43 -10.31
CA ALA A 59 -12.42 -10.24 -10.44
C ALA A 59 -11.83 -9.16 -11.37
N MET A 60 -10.49 -9.11 -11.52
CA MET A 60 -9.76 -8.09 -12.26
C MET A 60 -9.05 -8.63 -13.50
N HIS A 61 -8.68 -7.72 -14.40
CA HIS A 61 -7.72 -8.00 -15.47
C HIS A 61 -6.41 -8.54 -14.91
N PHE A 62 -5.75 -9.38 -15.71
CA PHE A 62 -4.53 -10.08 -15.32
C PHE A 62 -3.39 -9.13 -14.95
N ASN A 63 -3.17 -8.04 -15.71
CA ASN A 63 -2.09 -7.09 -15.44
C ASN A 63 -2.27 -6.34 -14.11
N LEU A 64 -3.50 -5.90 -13.81
CA LEU A 64 -3.80 -5.28 -12.53
C LEU A 64 -3.76 -6.30 -11.39
N THR A 65 -4.25 -7.52 -11.62
CA THR A 65 -4.15 -8.62 -10.64
C THR A 65 -2.69 -8.89 -10.29
N PHE A 66 -1.80 -8.93 -11.29
CA PHE A 66 -0.37 -9.14 -11.07
C PHE A 66 0.26 -8.00 -10.24
N LEU A 67 -0.05 -6.74 -10.53
CA LEU A 67 0.39 -5.61 -9.69
C LEU A 67 -0.14 -5.76 -8.28
N PHE A 68 -1.44 -6.02 -8.13
CA PHE A 68 -2.09 -6.18 -6.83
C PHE A 68 -1.47 -7.30 -6.00
N MET A 69 -1.15 -8.44 -6.61
CA MET A 69 -0.52 -9.56 -5.90
C MET A 69 0.91 -9.23 -5.45
N ASN A 70 1.67 -8.47 -6.24
CA ASN A 70 3.01 -8.02 -5.85
C ASN A 70 2.94 -7.03 -4.67
N TYR A 71 2.09 -6.01 -4.75
CA TYR A 71 1.90 -5.03 -3.67
C TYR A 71 1.26 -5.65 -2.43
N GLY A 72 0.27 -6.53 -2.63
CA GLY A 72 -0.37 -7.30 -1.58
C GLY A 72 0.64 -8.20 -0.85
N GLY A 73 1.55 -8.86 -1.58
CA GLY A 73 2.63 -9.63 -0.97
C GLY A 73 3.56 -8.77 -0.11
N GLN A 74 3.90 -7.56 -0.56
CA GLN A 74 4.71 -6.62 0.21
C GLN A 74 3.97 -6.10 1.45
N TYR A 75 2.67 -5.84 1.33
CA TYR A 75 1.81 -5.48 2.46
C TYR A 75 1.67 -6.62 3.48
N PHE A 76 1.58 -7.87 3.03
CA PHE A 76 1.60 -9.05 3.89
C PHE A 76 2.86 -9.11 4.76
N PHE A 77 4.05 -8.93 4.16
CA PHE A 77 5.29 -8.90 4.93
C PHE A 77 5.32 -7.72 5.91
N SER A 78 4.78 -6.55 5.52
CA SER A 78 4.63 -5.39 6.41
C SER A 78 3.73 -5.68 7.62
N MET A 79 2.59 -6.35 7.43
CA MET A 79 1.70 -6.78 8.50
C MET A 79 2.35 -7.83 9.42
N LEU A 80 3.09 -8.78 8.84
CA LEU A 80 3.83 -9.77 9.61
C LEU A 80 4.90 -9.10 10.48
N SER A 81 5.65 -8.14 9.92
CA SER A 81 6.60 -7.33 10.70
C SER A 81 5.91 -6.57 11.83
N ARG A 82 4.68 -6.06 11.63
CA ARG A 82 3.94 -5.39 12.70
C ARG A 82 3.54 -6.34 13.82
N CYS A 83 3.16 -7.58 13.51
CA CYS A 83 2.87 -8.60 14.52
C CYS A 83 4.08 -8.82 15.44
N LEU A 84 5.29 -8.91 14.86
CA LEU A 84 6.53 -9.08 15.63
C LEU A 84 6.83 -7.89 16.54
N ILE A 85 6.60 -6.66 16.07
CA ILE A 85 6.82 -5.44 16.87
C ILE A 85 5.79 -5.34 18.01
N VAL A 86 4.51 -5.61 17.73
CA VAL A 86 3.46 -5.59 18.77
C VAL A 86 3.72 -6.67 19.81
N TRP A 87 4.21 -7.84 19.38
CA TRP A 87 4.58 -8.92 20.29
C TRP A 87 5.66 -8.50 21.30
N GLN A 88 6.68 -7.76 20.85
CA GLN A 88 7.66 -7.13 21.74
C GLN A 88 7.00 -6.09 22.67
N GLN A 89 6.12 -5.23 22.14
CA GLN A 89 5.46 -4.15 22.89
C GLN A 89 4.53 -4.66 24.00
N LEU A 90 4.10 -5.91 23.96
CA LEU A 90 3.32 -6.56 25.01
C LEU A 90 4.15 -7.08 26.20
N GLY A 91 5.45 -6.76 26.25
CA GLY A 91 6.33 -7.09 27.39
C GLY A 91 7.05 -8.43 27.27
N MET A 92 7.10 -9.01 26.07
CA MET A 92 7.95 -10.17 25.78
C MET A 92 9.35 -9.65 25.46
N ASP A 93 10.22 -9.61 26.47
CA ASP A 93 11.59 -9.10 26.30
C ASP A 93 12.37 -10.01 25.34
N PRO A 94 12.89 -9.46 24.23
CA PRO A 94 13.57 -10.24 23.22
C PRO A 94 15.03 -10.51 23.61
N ASP A 95 15.50 -11.75 23.44
CA ASP A 95 16.94 -12.07 23.45
C ASP A 95 17.72 -11.21 22.43
N ASP A 96 19.03 -11.09 22.57
CA ASP A 96 19.89 -10.26 21.67
C ASP A 96 19.70 -10.58 20.17
N ASN A 97 19.50 -11.86 19.82
CA ASN A 97 19.20 -12.28 18.45
C ASN A 97 17.83 -11.77 17.96
N LEU A 98 16.86 -11.72 18.86
CA LEU A 98 15.50 -11.27 18.57
C LEU A 98 15.43 -9.74 18.48
N HIS A 99 16.33 -9.01 19.15
CA HIS A 99 16.49 -7.57 18.97
C HIS A 99 16.87 -7.20 17.52
N GLN A 100 17.77 -7.95 16.88
CA GLN A 100 18.10 -7.74 15.46
C GLN A 100 16.89 -7.98 14.55
N VAL A 101 16.09 -9.01 14.84
CA VAL A 101 14.86 -9.32 14.09
C VAL A 101 13.86 -8.18 14.17
N ILE A 102 13.72 -7.53 15.34
CA ILE A 102 12.84 -6.37 15.54
C ILE A 102 13.30 -5.16 14.73
N ILE A 103 14.61 -4.89 14.67
CA ILE A 103 15.15 -3.80 13.84
C ILE A 103 14.83 -4.08 12.37
N ILE A 104 15.08 -5.29 11.89
CA ILE A 104 14.75 -5.70 10.52
C ILE A 104 13.23 -5.59 10.27
N ALA A 105 12.40 -5.98 11.22
CA ALA A 105 10.96 -5.83 11.13
C ALA A 105 10.54 -4.36 11.00
N ASN A 106 11.16 -3.44 11.74
CA ASN A 106 10.89 -2.00 11.60
C ASN A 106 11.33 -1.45 10.23
N TYR A 107 12.46 -1.92 9.68
CA TYR A 107 12.89 -1.60 8.31
C TYR A 107 11.87 -2.08 7.28
N LEU A 108 11.51 -3.37 7.32
CA LEU A 108 10.54 -3.98 6.41
C LEU A 108 9.18 -3.31 6.50
N ARG A 109 8.72 -3.00 7.72
CA ARG A 109 7.46 -2.28 7.97
C ARG A 109 7.49 -0.90 7.31
N THR A 110 8.55 -0.13 7.54
CA THR A 110 8.70 1.25 7.01
C THR A 110 8.73 1.25 5.49
N ILE A 111 9.49 0.34 4.87
CA ILE A 111 9.52 0.19 3.41
C ILE A 111 8.14 -0.22 2.89
N GLY A 112 7.48 -1.19 3.52
CA GLY A 112 6.14 -1.63 3.14
C GLY A 112 5.09 -0.52 3.22
N LEU A 113 5.17 0.37 4.22
CA LEU A 113 4.30 1.54 4.36
C LEU A 113 4.50 2.54 3.23
N PHE A 114 5.75 2.84 2.88
CA PHE A 114 6.05 3.72 1.75
C PHE A 114 5.46 3.16 0.46
N ILE A 115 5.65 1.87 0.20
CA ILE A 115 5.09 1.18 -0.96
C ILE A 115 3.56 1.29 -0.99
N ALA A 116 2.90 1.05 0.13
CA ALA A 116 1.46 1.23 0.28
C ALA A 116 1.04 2.67 -0.09
N MET A 117 1.72 3.68 0.44
CA MET A 117 1.40 5.10 0.18
C MET A 117 1.52 5.53 -1.30
N TYR A 118 2.20 4.76 -2.15
CA TYR A 118 2.33 5.06 -3.59
C TYR A 118 1.48 4.15 -4.50
N ILE A 119 0.54 3.36 -3.96
CA ILE A 119 -0.21 2.42 -4.81
C ILE A 119 -1.17 3.10 -5.80
N LEU A 120 -1.79 4.22 -5.41
CA LEU A 120 -2.74 4.97 -6.25
C LEU A 120 -2.13 5.50 -7.55
N PRO A 121 -0.99 6.25 -7.55
CA PRO A 121 -0.37 6.71 -8.80
C PRO A 121 0.08 5.56 -9.70
N ILE A 122 0.43 4.41 -9.13
CA ILE A 122 0.82 3.21 -9.88
C ILE A 122 -0.39 2.63 -10.63
N PHE A 123 -1.53 2.53 -9.95
CA PHE A 123 -2.79 2.12 -10.58
C PHE A 123 -3.26 3.12 -11.63
N MET A 124 -3.08 4.42 -11.42
CA MET A 124 -3.36 5.44 -12.43
C MET A 124 -2.59 5.15 -13.73
N ILE A 125 -1.29 4.87 -13.65
CA ILE A 125 -0.45 4.64 -14.83
C ILE A 125 -0.85 3.35 -15.55
N GLU A 126 -1.11 2.26 -14.83
CA GLU A 126 -1.62 1.01 -15.44
C GLU A 126 -2.91 1.28 -16.22
N ARG A 127 -3.84 2.03 -15.61
CA ARG A 127 -5.13 2.33 -16.23
C ARG A 127 -5.01 3.22 -17.45
N CYS A 128 -4.13 4.20 -17.43
CA CYS A 128 -3.91 5.05 -18.58
C CYS A 128 -3.19 4.27 -19.70
N LEU A 129 -2.23 3.38 -19.40
CA LEU A 129 -1.63 2.48 -20.38
C LEU A 129 -2.67 1.54 -21.02
N ALA A 130 -3.57 0.96 -20.22
CA ALA A 130 -4.67 0.13 -20.73
C ALA A 130 -5.59 0.93 -21.68
N THR A 131 -5.80 2.22 -21.40
CA THR A 131 -6.61 3.14 -22.22
C THR A 131 -5.98 3.46 -23.59
N PHE A 132 -4.67 3.69 -23.60
CA PHE A 132 -3.91 3.98 -24.82
C PHE A 132 -3.69 2.73 -25.67
N LEU A 133 -3.46 1.57 -25.03
CA LEU A 133 -3.09 0.32 -25.69
C LEU A 133 -4.24 -0.71 -25.75
N VAL A 134 -5.51 -0.28 -25.70
CA VAL A 134 -6.72 -1.16 -25.69
C VAL A 134 -6.62 -2.35 -26.65
N LYS A 135 -6.21 -2.11 -27.90
CA LYS A 135 -6.17 -3.13 -28.97
C LYS A 135 -5.19 -4.26 -28.68
N ASN A 136 -4.09 -3.97 -27.98
CA ASN A 136 -3.07 -4.96 -27.60
C ASN A 136 -3.33 -5.52 -26.19
N TYR A 137 -3.92 -4.72 -25.29
CA TYR A 137 -4.22 -5.11 -23.92
C TYR A 137 -5.31 -6.17 -23.80
N GLU A 138 -6.32 -6.13 -24.68
CA GLU A 138 -7.41 -7.13 -24.69
C GLU A 138 -6.99 -8.46 -25.34
N LYS A 139 -5.99 -8.45 -26.22
CA LYS A 139 -5.64 -9.60 -27.09
C LYS A 139 -4.53 -10.48 -26.52
N SER A 140 -3.66 -9.94 -25.67
CA SER A 140 -2.54 -10.68 -25.06
C SER A 140 -2.29 -10.26 -23.61
N ARG A 141 -1.89 -11.22 -22.76
CA ARG A 141 -1.47 -10.96 -21.37
C ARG A 141 -0.12 -10.26 -21.37
N ASN A 142 -0.13 -8.94 -21.51
CA ASN A 142 1.08 -8.13 -21.62
C ASN A 142 1.66 -7.80 -20.23
N ILE A 143 2.21 -8.82 -19.55
CA ILE A 143 2.89 -8.68 -18.24
C ILE A 143 3.97 -7.60 -18.27
N TRP A 144 4.63 -7.41 -19.42
CA TRP A 144 5.67 -6.40 -19.63
C TRP A 144 5.27 -5.00 -19.20
N ALA A 145 3.99 -4.61 -19.38
CA ALA A 145 3.52 -3.30 -18.93
C ALA A 145 3.56 -3.19 -17.39
N SER A 146 3.07 -4.19 -16.68
CA SER A 146 3.13 -4.23 -15.22
C SER A 146 4.58 -4.31 -14.71
N LEU A 147 5.44 -5.12 -15.35
CA LEU A 147 6.86 -5.20 -14.99
C LEU A 147 7.60 -3.88 -15.20
N LEU A 148 7.32 -3.15 -16.28
CA LEU A 148 7.91 -1.84 -16.54
C LEU A 148 7.51 -0.83 -15.46
N ILE A 149 6.23 -0.80 -15.08
CA ILE A 149 5.75 0.05 -13.99
C ILE A 149 6.49 -0.29 -12.69
N LEU A 150 6.56 -1.58 -12.33
CA LEU A 150 7.28 -2.02 -11.12
C LEU A 150 8.77 -1.62 -11.18
N SER A 151 9.43 -1.80 -12.31
CA SER A 151 10.86 -1.50 -12.46
C SER A 151 11.21 -0.01 -12.28
N ILE A 152 10.26 0.89 -12.53
CA ILE A 152 10.45 2.33 -12.36
C ILE A 152 10.05 2.75 -10.94
N PHE A 153 8.90 2.28 -10.46
CA PHE A 153 8.35 2.74 -9.18
C PHE A 153 9.01 2.09 -7.96
N HIS A 154 9.37 0.81 -8.02
CA HIS A 154 9.99 0.14 -6.87
C HIS A 154 11.30 0.80 -6.43
N PRO A 155 12.27 1.07 -7.32
CA PRO A 155 13.49 1.77 -6.93
C PRO A 155 13.22 3.18 -6.37
N LEU A 156 12.28 3.91 -6.96
CA LEU A 156 11.92 5.26 -6.51
C LEU A 156 11.34 5.25 -5.09
N VAL A 157 10.39 4.35 -4.82
CA VAL A 157 9.77 4.23 -3.51
C VAL A 157 10.76 3.70 -2.47
N PHE A 158 11.60 2.73 -2.86
CA PHE A 158 12.63 2.20 -1.98
C PHE A 158 13.64 3.29 -1.59
N THR A 159 14.09 4.09 -2.56
CA THR A 159 15.00 5.22 -2.31
C THR A 159 14.35 6.26 -1.39
N SER A 160 13.06 6.56 -1.58
CA SER A 160 12.30 7.45 -0.71
C SER A 160 12.21 6.90 0.73
N ALA A 161 11.98 5.60 0.90
CA ALA A 161 11.94 4.96 2.21
C ALA A 161 13.31 5.00 2.92
N ILE A 162 14.40 4.73 2.19
CA ILE A 162 15.76 4.83 2.72
C ILE A 162 16.10 6.27 3.10
N ALA A 163 15.74 7.25 2.28
CA ALA A 163 15.92 8.67 2.58
C ALA A 163 15.17 9.09 3.86
N TYR A 164 13.98 8.52 4.10
CA TYR A 164 13.24 8.74 5.34
C TYR A 164 13.92 8.09 6.55
N ILE A 165 14.31 6.83 6.42
CA ILE A 165 14.91 6.06 7.50
C ILE A 165 16.21 6.73 7.94
N HIS A 166 17.10 7.09 7.01
CA HIS A 166 18.38 7.73 7.34
C HIS A 166 18.28 9.25 7.57
N CYS A 167 17.08 9.79 7.80
CA CYS A 167 16.84 11.21 8.02
C CYS A 167 17.40 12.15 6.92
N TRP A 168 17.64 11.68 5.69
CA TRP A 168 18.19 12.52 4.60
C TRP A 168 17.29 13.70 4.27
N LEU A 169 15.98 13.51 4.43
CA LEU A 169 14.97 14.55 4.22
C LEU A 169 14.07 14.74 5.46
N PRO A 170 13.55 15.95 5.70
CA PRO A 170 12.56 16.19 6.74
C PRO A 170 11.27 15.39 6.51
N VAL A 171 10.62 14.94 7.58
CA VAL A 171 9.33 14.20 7.53
C VAL A 171 8.29 14.97 6.71
N VAL A 172 8.21 16.28 6.92
CA VAL A 172 7.23 17.16 6.26
C VAL A 172 7.33 17.07 4.73
N PHE A 173 8.55 16.92 4.19
CA PHE A 173 8.76 16.79 2.75
C PHE A 173 8.13 15.49 2.21
N HIS A 174 8.34 14.36 2.90
CA HIS A 174 7.73 13.08 2.53
C HIS A 174 6.20 13.16 2.57
N VAL A 175 5.63 13.73 3.65
CA VAL A 175 4.18 13.86 3.81
C VAL A 175 3.56 14.71 2.69
N ILE A 176 4.14 15.87 2.39
CA ILE A 176 3.65 16.74 1.31
C ILE A 176 3.79 16.03 -0.05
N SER A 177 4.91 15.36 -0.30
CA SER A 177 5.13 14.61 -1.54
C SER A 177 4.08 13.51 -1.73
N PHE A 178 3.82 12.70 -0.69
CA PHE A 178 2.79 11.66 -0.75
C PHE A 178 1.42 12.24 -1.02
N PHE A 179 1.06 13.33 -0.35
CA PHE A 179 -0.24 13.95 -0.53
C PHE A 179 -0.44 14.42 -1.99
N ILE A 180 0.54 15.15 -2.54
CA ILE A 180 0.50 15.63 -3.92
C ILE A 180 0.38 14.46 -4.91
N VAL A 181 1.22 13.44 -4.77
CA VAL A 181 1.24 12.31 -5.70
C VAL A 181 -0.06 11.51 -5.63
N ASN A 182 -0.65 11.32 -4.45
CA ASN A 182 -1.92 10.63 -4.29
C ASN A 182 -3.10 11.44 -4.84
N VAL A 183 -3.11 12.76 -4.67
CA VAL A 183 -4.13 13.64 -5.29
C VAL A 183 -4.06 13.55 -6.81
N ILE A 184 -2.85 13.61 -7.40
CA ILE A 184 -2.66 13.42 -8.84
C ILE A 184 -3.15 12.03 -9.28
N GLY A 185 -2.77 10.98 -8.53
CA GLY A 185 -3.21 9.61 -8.79
C GLY A 185 -4.73 9.46 -8.80
N TYR A 186 -5.40 10.00 -7.79
CA TYR A 186 -6.86 9.99 -7.68
C TYR A 186 -7.54 10.71 -8.85
N ILE A 187 -7.11 11.94 -9.15
CA ILE A 187 -7.64 12.73 -10.26
C ILE A 187 -7.44 11.99 -11.59
N GLY A 188 -6.24 11.45 -11.82
CA GLY A 188 -5.92 10.72 -13.04
C GLY A 188 -6.73 9.44 -13.22
N ILE A 189 -6.96 8.67 -12.15
CA ILE A 189 -7.84 7.49 -12.18
C ILE A 189 -9.26 7.91 -12.57
N HIS A 190 -9.78 8.99 -11.98
CA HIS A 190 -11.12 9.49 -12.29
C HIS A 190 -11.24 9.91 -13.77
N TYR A 191 -10.27 10.65 -14.30
CA TYR A 191 -10.23 11.03 -15.71
C TYR A 191 -10.09 9.82 -16.66
N CYS A 192 -9.14 8.90 -16.39
CA CYS A 192 -8.94 7.71 -17.21
C CYS A 192 -10.19 6.80 -17.17
N SER A 193 -10.89 6.69 -16.04
CA SER A 193 -12.17 5.97 -15.92
C SER A 193 -13.30 6.63 -16.74
N SER A 194 -13.44 7.95 -16.66
CA SER A 194 -14.43 8.71 -17.43
C SER A 194 -14.19 8.60 -18.94
N TYR A 195 -12.92 8.73 -19.37
CA TYR A 195 -12.54 8.61 -20.77
C TYR A 195 -12.74 7.19 -21.31
N ASN A 196 -12.34 6.16 -20.55
CA ASN A 196 -12.58 4.76 -20.92
C ASN A 196 -14.07 4.46 -21.07
N THR A 197 -14.89 4.95 -20.14
CA THR A 197 -16.34 4.75 -20.21
C THR A 197 -16.93 5.37 -21.49
N LYS A 198 -16.50 6.59 -21.85
CA LYS A 198 -16.94 7.26 -23.09
C LYS A 198 -16.46 6.53 -24.36
N LYS A 199 -15.21 6.05 -24.37
CA LYS A 199 -14.63 5.31 -25.49
C LYS A 199 -15.33 3.95 -25.66
N HIS A 200 -15.54 3.20 -24.58
CA HIS A 200 -16.29 1.94 -24.60
C HIS A 200 -17.74 2.14 -25.04
N GLN A 201 -18.43 3.21 -24.62
CA GLN A 201 -19.77 3.52 -25.09
C GLN A 201 -19.82 3.75 -26.61
N LYS A 202 -18.82 4.44 -27.18
CA LYS A 202 -18.72 4.62 -28.63
C LYS A 202 -18.39 3.32 -29.39
N PHE A 203 -17.60 2.43 -28.81
CA PHE A 203 -17.27 1.12 -29.42
C PHE A 203 -18.41 0.09 -29.33
N TYR A 204 -19.14 0.06 -28.22
CA TYR A 204 -20.18 -0.94 -27.93
C TYR A 204 -21.62 -0.44 -28.11
N SER A 205 -21.86 0.81 -28.49
CA SER A 205 -23.19 1.24 -28.95
C SER A 205 -23.65 0.50 -30.22
N SER A 206 -22.73 -0.18 -30.92
CA SER A 206 -23.07 -1.06 -32.05
C SER A 206 -23.41 -2.50 -31.66
N LYS A 207 -23.12 -2.96 -30.43
CA LYS A 207 -23.45 -4.33 -29.97
C LYS A 207 -23.55 -4.41 -28.44
N PHE A 208 -24.79 -4.45 -27.95
CA PHE A 208 -25.27 -5.05 -26.69
C PHE A 208 -24.23 -5.31 -25.58
N SER A 209 -24.13 -4.45 -24.55
CA SER A 209 -23.45 -4.85 -23.29
C SER A 209 -23.73 -3.95 -22.07
N LYS A 210 -24.86 -4.17 -21.40
CA LYS A 210 -25.07 -3.66 -20.02
C LYS A 210 -24.34 -4.52 -18.96
N LYS A 211 -23.98 -5.77 -19.29
CA LYS A 211 -23.45 -6.78 -18.34
C LYS A 211 -21.94 -6.64 -18.04
N PHE A 212 -21.13 -6.09 -18.97
CA PHE A 212 -19.69 -5.83 -18.71
C PHE A 212 -19.43 -4.50 -18.02
N LYS A 213 -20.30 -3.49 -18.20
CA LYS A 213 -20.19 -2.16 -17.60
C LYS A 213 -20.13 -2.23 -16.07
N SER A 214 -20.94 -3.10 -15.45
CA SER A 214 -20.93 -3.36 -14.01
C SER A 214 -19.62 -4.03 -13.56
N ARG A 215 -19.09 -5.02 -14.28
CA ARG A 215 -17.93 -5.78 -13.84
C ARG A 215 -16.64 -4.95 -13.79
N TYR A 216 -16.45 -4.02 -14.73
CA TYR A 216 -15.25 -3.17 -14.79
C TYR A 216 -15.30 -1.97 -13.84
N SER A 217 -16.42 -1.26 -13.79
CA SER A 217 -16.58 -0.06 -12.96
C SER A 217 -16.71 -0.39 -11.47
N PHE A 218 -17.27 -1.54 -11.10
CA PHE A 218 -17.40 -1.99 -9.71
C PHE A 218 -16.07 -2.55 -9.20
N SER A 219 -15.41 -3.41 -9.99
CA SER A 219 -14.13 -4.02 -9.59
C SER A 219 -12.96 -3.02 -9.42
N THR A 220 -13.02 -1.82 -10.03
CA THR A 220 -11.92 -0.83 -9.96
C THR A 220 -12.15 0.24 -8.92
N SER A 221 -13.34 0.83 -8.88
CA SER A 221 -13.68 1.85 -7.88
C SER A 221 -13.60 1.26 -6.48
N ASP A 222 -14.19 0.08 -6.27
CA ASP A 222 -14.32 -0.50 -4.94
C ASP A 222 -13.01 -1.11 -4.45
N ALA A 223 -12.20 -1.71 -5.33
CA ALA A 223 -10.87 -2.22 -4.95
C ALA A 223 -9.89 -1.10 -4.62
N VAL A 224 -9.93 0.01 -5.37
CA VAL A 224 -9.09 1.19 -5.11
C VAL A 224 -9.54 1.93 -3.85
N LEU A 225 -10.85 2.07 -3.62
CA LEU A 225 -11.40 2.66 -2.40
C LEU A 225 -11.14 1.79 -1.18
N SER A 226 -11.33 0.46 -1.28
CA SER A 226 -11.05 -0.47 -0.18
C SER A 226 -9.56 -0.44 0.17
N PHE A 227 -8.67 -0.45 -0.83
CA PHE A 227 -7.23 -0.42 -0.56
C PHE A 227 -6.73 0.94 -0.07
N SER A 228 -7.26 2.05 -0.58
CA SER A 228 -7.00 3.40 -0.05
C SER A 228 -7.46 3.53 1.41
N TRP A 229 -8.60 2.93 1.74
CA TRP A 229 -9.13 2.85 3.10
C TRP A 229 -8.26 1.95 4.01
N ILE A 230 -7.76 0.82 3.52
CA ILE A 230 -6.79 -0.04 4.22
C ILE A 230 -5.53 0.75 4.58
N ILE A 231 -4.99 1.52 3.63
CA ILE A 231 -3.76 2.31 3.85
C ILE A 231 -4.01 3.44 4.84
N SER A 232 -5.15 4.12 4.73
CA SER A 232 -5.60 5.17 5.66
C SER A 232 -5.78 4.68 7.10
N LYS A 233 -6.05 3.38 7.32
CA LYS A 233 -6.19 2.78 8.64
C LYS A 233 -4.92 2.12 9.18
N SER A 234 -3.92 1.92 8.31
CA SER A 234 -2.65 1.24 8.64
C SER A 234 -1.51 2.21 8.98
N ILE A 235 -1.78 3.52 8.93
CA ILE A 235 -0.96 4.65 9.39
C ILE A 235 -1.58 5.14 10.69
#